data_AF-A0A2V0NXV8-F1
#
_entry.id   AF-A0A2V0NXV8-F1
#
_cell.length_a   1.000
_cell.length_b   1.000
_cell.length_c   1.000
_cell.angle_alpha   90.00
_cell.angle_beta   90.00
_cell.angle_gamma   90.00
#
_symmetry.space_group_name_H-M   'P 1'
#
loop_
_entity.id
_entity.type
_entity.pdbx_description
1 polymer ?
#
loop_
_entity_poly.entity_id
_entity_poly.type
_entity_poly.pdbx_seq_one_letter_code
_entity_poly.pdbx_strand_id
1 'polypeptide(L)'
;MAPKAKKKGKKEPELLEPPHDPSWERSVQSGVWERAIDALPDANTWPTWGALRERVLASCREIRVEGSPTVRDAFAAELFRLSPPLLRRLSLRASSNLRRLVLSPLGSCPALTALDLGSCPSLEYLLVQSASLKALDVSDCPALAKALVHCPALTALAAGGCCGLERAIVWSDALAELDLSASTRLVQLELHCPALAVTRVPLIPAKPAAARPVHAPIAAMLRENARDAAAAAAEAREREWRAPRAASAIAPAYRPVAT
;
A
#
# COMPACT_ATOMS: atom_id res chain seq x y z
N MET A 1 -60.07 -42.61 -23.10
CA MET A 1 -58.68 -42.35 -22.66
C MET A 1 -57.88 -41.89 -23.86
N ALA A 2 -57.46 -40.63 -23.92
CA ALA A 2 -56.61 -40.11 -24.98
C ALA A 2 -55.13 -40.20 -24.53
N PRO A 3 -54.20 -40.69 -25.37
CA PRO A 3 -52.79 -40.78 -24.99
C PRO A 3 -52.15 -39.38 -25.02
N LYS A 4 -51.59 -38.96 -23.88
CA LYS A 4 -50.83 -37.71 -23.75
C LYS A 4 -49.54 -37.81 -24.58
N ALA A 5 -49.37 -36.87 -25.50
CA ALA A 5 -48.13 -36.69 -26.25
C ALA A 5 -46.96 -36.39 -25.29
N LYS A 6 -45.93 -37.24 -25.29
CA LYS A 6 -44.66 -36.98 -24.62
C LYS A 6 -43.99 -35.77 -25.28
N LYS A 7 -43.91 -34.66 -24.54
CA LYS A 7 -43.08 -33.50 -24.88
C LYS A 7 -41.63 -33.99 -24.97
N LYS A 8 -41.09 -34.09 -26.19
CA LYS A 8 -39.67 -34.33 -26.46
C LYS A 8 -38.90 -33.19 -25.78
N GLY A 9 -38.15 -33.49 -24.73
CA GLY A 9 -37.22 -32.56 -24.13
C GLY A 9 -36.27 -32.05 -25.21
N LYS A 10 -36.18 -30.73 -25.36
CA LYS A 10 -35.12 -30.08 -26.13
C LYS A 10 -33.81 -30.57 -25.53
N LYS A 11 -33.04 -31.39 -26.24
CA LYS A 11 -31.64 -31.66 -25.91
C LYS A 11 -30.95 -30.29 -25.92
N GLU A 12 -30.48 -29.82 -24.76
CA GLU A 12 -29.55 -28.70 -24.72
C GLU A 12 -28.39 -29.04 -25.68
N PRO A 13 -27.93 -28.09 -26.51
CA PRO A 13 -26.77 -28.35 -27.34
C PRO A 13 -25.61 -28.70 -26.41
N GLU A 14 -24.99 -29.86 -26.61
CA GLU A 14 -23.72 -30.19 -25.96
C GLU A 14 -22.73 -29.09 -26.34
N LEU A 15 -22.47 -28.20 -25.38
CA LEU A 15 -21.50 -27.13 -25.51
C LEU A 15 -20.12 -27.81 -25.62
N LEU A 16 -19.60 -27.89 -26.84
CA LEU A 16 -18.26 -28.42 -27.12
C LEU A 16 -17.21 -27.39 -26.69
N GLU A 17 -16.18 -27.86 -25.99
CA GLU A 17 -15.07 -27.02 -25.56
C GLU A 17 -14.39 -26.34 -26.76
N PRO A 18 -14.15 -25.01 -26.71
CA PRO A 18 -13.45 -24.32 -27.78
C PRO A 18 -12.04 -24.90 -27.98
N PRO A 19 -11.50 -24.88 -29.20
CA PRO A 19 -10.16 -25.40 -29.46
C PRO A 19 -9.11 -24.65 -28.63
N HIS A 20 -8.18 -25.41 -28.05
CA HIS A 20 -7.09 -24.86 -27.24
C HIS A 20 -6.09 -24.10 -28.11
N ASP A 21 -5.58 -22.97 -27.61
CA ASP A 21 -4.47 -22.28 -28.27
C ASP A 21 -3.20 -23.14 -28.13
N PRO A 22 -2.52 -23.52 -29.25
CA PRO A 22 -1.31 -24.33 -29.20
C PRO A 22 -0.19 -23.73 -28.35
N SER A 23 -0.20 -22.42 -28.12
CA SER A 23 0.78 -21.75 -27.26
C SER A 23 0.70 -22.18 -25.80
N TRP A 24 -0.46 -22.66 -25.32
CA TRP A 24 -0.61 -23.16 -23.95
C TRP A 24 0.15 -24.45 -23.70
N GLU A 25 0.08 -25.41 -24.64
CA GLU A 25 0.85 -26.65 -24.51
C GLU A 25 2.34 -26.39 -24.72
N ARG A 26 2.70 -25.51 -25.66
CA ARG A 26 4.09 -25.12 -25.87
C ARG A 26 4.68 -24.43 -24.65
N SER A 27 3.93 -23.58 -23.95
CA SER A 27 4.43 -22.93 -22.73
C SER A 27 4.60 -23.91 -21.57
N VAL A 28 3.71 -24.90 -21.45
CA VAL A 28 3.87 -25.99 -20.48
C VAL A 28 5.13 -26.83 -20.77
N GLN A 29 5.40 -27.12 -22.05
CA GLN A 29 6.58 -27.90 -22.45
C GLN A 29 7.89 -27.11 -22.34
N SER A 30 7.90 -25.85 -22.78
CA SER A 30 9.08 -24.99 -22.76
C SER A 30 9.36 -24.38 -21.39
N GLY A 31 8.33 -24.23 -20.55
CA GLY A 31 8.38 -23.48 -19.30
C GLY A 31 8.51 -21.97 -19.50
N VAL A 32 8.17 -21.45 -20.68
CA VAL A 32 8.32 -20.02 -21.00
C VAL A 32 6.99 -19.45 -21.52
N TRP A 33 6.60 -18.29 -20.99
CA TRP A 33 5.46 -17.51 -21.48
C TRP A 33 5.91 -16.12 -21.90
N GLU A 34 5.77 -15.80 -23.19
CA GLU A 34 6.19 -14.51 -23.78
C GLU A 34 5.03 -13.74 -24.45
N ARG A 35 3.79 -14.23 -24.30
CA ARG A 35 2.60 -13.62 -24.93
C ARG A 35 1.87 -12.69 -23.98
N ALA A 36 1.00 -11.85 -24.53
CA ALA A 36 0.09 -11.04 -23.73
C ALA A 36 -0.78 -11.89 -22.78
N ILE A 37 -1.19 -11.31 -21.65
CA ILE A 37 -2.01 -11.99 -20.63
C ILE A 37 -3.38 -12.40 -21.19
N ASP A 38 -3.92 -11.68 -22.17
CA ASP A 38 -5.20 -12.02 -22.80
C ASP A 38 -5.14 -13.32 -23.62
N ALA A 39 -3.93 -13.77 -23.98
CA ALA A 39 -3.73 -15.05 -24.63
C ALA A 39 -3.70 -16.22 -23.63
N LEU A 40 -3.70 -15.98 -22.32
CA LEU A 40 -3.85 -17.03 -21.34
C LEU A 40 -5.31 -17.53 -21.31
N PRO A 41 -5.55 -18.81 -20.96
CA PRO A 41 -6.91 -19.31 -20.79
C PRO A 41 -7.67 -18.46 -19.76
N ASP A 42 -8.92 -18.11 -20.06
CA ASP A 42 -9.81 -17.36 -19.17
C ASP A 42 -10.97 -18.25 -18.71
N ALA A 43 -11.14 -18.36 -17.38
CA ALA A 43 -12.23 -19.09 -16.75
C ALA A 43 -13.63 -18.56 -17.12
N ASN A 44 -13.72 -17.28 -17.50
CA ASN A 44 -14.98 -16.69 -18.00
C ASN A 44 -15.35 -17.20 -19.40
N THR A 45 -14.37 -17.66 -20.18
CA THR A 45 -14.60 -18.17 -21.53
C THR A 45 -15.05 -19.64 -21.48
N TRP A 46 -14.45 -20.45 -20.62
CA TRP A 46 -14.84 -21.85 -20.44
C TRP A 46 -14.53 -22.38 -19.03
N PRO A 47 -15.39 -23.24 -18.42
CA PRO A 47 -15.23 -23.65 -17.03
C PRO A 47 -13.90 -24.35 -16.68
N THR A 48 -13.33 -25.12 -17.62
CA THR A 48 -12.06 -25.85 -17.41
C THR A 48 -10.82 -24.98 -17.61
N TRP A 49 -10.98 -23.80 -18.23
CA TRP A 49 -9.84 -22.95 -18.60
C TRP A 49 -9.19 -22.29 -17.40
N GLY A 50 -9.88 -22.14 -16.27
CA GLY A 50 -9.26 -21.74 -15.01
C GLY A 50 -8.15 -22.71 -14.59
N ALA A 51 -8.44 -24.00 -14.53
CA ALA A 51 -7.45 -25.03 -14.18
C ALA A 51 -6.31 -25.11 -15.22
N LEU A 52 -6.63 -24.89 -16.50
CA LEU A 52 -5.63 -24.85 -17.56
C LEU A 52 -4.68 -23.67 -17.40
N ARG A 53 -5.20 -22.49 -17.06
CA ARG A 53 -4.42 -21.29 -16.78
C ARG A 53 -3.46 -21.50 -15.62
N GLU A 54 -3.96 -22.06 -14.51
CA GLU A 54 -3.13 -22.39 -13.35
C GLU A 54 -2.02 -23.36 -13.72
N ARG A 55 -2.33 -24.40 -14.52
CA ARG A 55 -1.35 -25.37 -14.99
C ARG A 55 -0.27 -24.74 -15.87
N VAL A 56 -0.66 -23.85 -16.78
CA VAL A 56 0.28 -23.09 -17.63
C VAL A 56 1.21 -22.26 -16.75
N LEU A 57 0.66 -21.44 -15.85
CA LEU A 57 1.44 -20.55 -14.98
C LEU A 57 2.34 -21.31 -14.00
N ALA A 58 1.85 -22.40 -13.41
CA ALA A 58 2.62 -23.25 -12.49
C ALA A 58 3.80 -23.97 -13.16
N SER A 59 3.68 -24.25 -14.46
CA SER A 59 4.73 -24.90 -15.26
C SER A 59 5.79 -23.92 -15.76
N CYS A 60 5.49 -22.61 -15.77
CA CYS A 60 6.39 -21.59 -16.27
C CYS A 60 7.58 -21.35 -15.32
N ARG A 61 8.79 -21.45 -15.87
CA ARG A 61 10.04 -20.99 -15.27
C ARG A 61 10.29 -19.53 -15.55
N GLU A 62 9.74 -19.02 -16.64
CA GLU A 62 9.94 -17.64 -17.05
C GLU A 62 8.66 -17.09 -17.68
N ILE A 63 8.24 -15.93 -17.19
CA ILE A 63 7.09 -15.19 -17.73
C ILE A 63 7.62 -13.81 -18.11
N ARG A 64 7.52 -13.46 -19.40
CA ARG A 64 7.84 -12.13 -19.91
C ARG A 64 6.61 -11.57 -20.61
N VAL A 65 6.07 -10.48 -20.09
CA VAL A 65 4.97 -9.76 -20.69
C VAL A 65 5.39 -8.31 -20.78
N GLU A 66 5.78 -7.89 -21.99
CA GLU A 66 6.32 -6.55 -22.21
C GLU A 66 5.30 -5.65 -22.90
N GLY A 67 5.18 -4.40 -22.43
CA GLY A 67 4.39 -3.37 -23.11
C GLY A 67 2.89 -3.65 -23.18
N SER A 68 2.37 -4.56 -22.35
CA SER A 68 0.97 -4.93 -22.41
C SER A 68 0.09 -4.03 -21.52
N PRO A 69 -0.95 -3.40 -22.07
CA PRO A 69 -1.93 -2.65 -21.28
C PRO A 69 -2.85 -3.58 -20.47
N THR A 70 -2.83 -4.89 -20.70
CA THR A 70 -3.72 -5.83 -20.01
C THR A 70 -3.13 -6.38 -18.72
N VAL A 71 -1.85 -6.10 -18.45
CA VAL A 71 -1.23 -6.34 -17.14
C VAL A 71 -1.83 -5.38 -16.11
N ARG A 72 -2.59 -5.95 -15.18
CA ARG A 72 -3.23 -5.24 -14.06
C ARG A 72 -2.84 -5.89 -12.74
N ASP A 73 -3.12 -5.17 -11.65
CA ASP A 73 -2.88 -5.64 -10.28
C ASP A 73 -3.50 -7.01 -10.00
N ALA A 74 -4.67 -7.30 -10.57
CA ALA A 74 -5.37 -8.58 -10.43
C ALA A 74 -4.55 -9.76 -10.95
N PHE A 75 -3.85 -9.60 -12.08
CA PHE A 75 -3.00 -10.64 -12.63
C PHE A 75 -1.79 -10.93 -11.75
N ALA A 76 -1.10 -9.88 -11.28
CA ALA A 76 0.03 -10.05 -10.37
C ALA A 76 -0.42 -10.73 -9.07
N ALA A 77 -1.56 -10.32 -8.50
CA ALA A 77 -2.13 -10.92 -7.31
C ALA A 77 -2.53 -12.40 -7.52
N GLU A 78 -3.08 -12.74 -8.69
CA GLU A 78 -3.38 -14.12 -9.07
C GLU A 78 -2.10 -14.95 -9.15
N LEU A 79 -1.09 -14.48 -9.90
CA LEU A 79 0.17 -15.18 -10.11
C LEU A 79 0.88 -15.49 -8.78
N PHE A 80 0.96 -14.52 -7.87
CA PHE A 80 1.61 -14.71 -6.58
C PHE A 80 0.77 -15.52 -5.58
N ARG A 81 -0.55 -15.55 -5.75
CA ARG A 81 -1.44 -16.46 -5.01
C ARG A 81 -1.24 -17.91 -5.43
N LEU A 82 -1.06 -18.16 -6.73
CA LEU A 82 -0.70 -19.47 -7.26
C LEU A 82 0.69 -19.91 -6.80
N SER A 83 1.58 -18.95 -6.54
CA SER A 83 2.94 -19.17 -6.05
C SER A 83 3.68 -20.24 -6.88
N PRO A 84 3.82 -20.04 -8.20
CA PRO A 84 4.40 -21.02 -9.11
C PRO A 84 5.79 -21.47 -8.63
N PRO A 85 5.99 -22.77 -8.33
CA PRO A 85 7.20 -23.25 -7.66
C PRO A 85 8.43 -23.24 -8.58
N LEU A 86 8.23 -23.20 -9.90
CA LEU A 86 9.29 -23.24 -10.90
C LEU A 86 9.68 -21.86 -11.43
N LEU A 87 8.90 -20.81 -11.13
CA LEU A 87 9.08 -19.47 -11.69
C LEU A 87 10.39 -18.86 -11.17
N ARG A 88 11.35 -18.65 -12.08
CA ARG A 88 12.67 -18.07 -11.79
C ARG A 88 12.78 -16.62 -12.21
N ARG A 89 12.07 -16.22 -13.26
CA ARG A 89 12.10 -14.86 -13.81
C ARG A 89 10.70 -14.40 -14.17
N LEU A 90 10.35 -13.21 -13.71
CA LEU A 90 9.11 -12.52 -14.07
C LEU A 90 9.46 -11.14 -14.59
N SER A 91 9.11 -10.87 -15.84
CA SER A 91 9.19 -9.53 -16.43
C SER A 91 7.80 -9.05 -16.81
N LEU A 92 7.40 -7.91 -16.26
CA LEU A 92 6.19 -7.16 -16.56
C LEU A 92 6.54 -5.74 -17.02
N ARG A 93 7.67 -5.59 -17.73
CA ARG A 93 8.20 -4.31 -18.18
C ARG A 93 7.19 -3.53 -19.02
N ALA A 94 7.19 -2.22 -18.87
CA ALA A 94 6.33 -1.30 -19.63
C ALA A 94 4.81 -1.58 -19.46
N SER A 95 4.41 -2.14 -18.31
CA SER A 95 3.00 -2.35 -17.98
C SER A 95 2.32 -1.03 -17.61
N SER A 96 1.51 -0.50 -18.52
CA SER A 96 0.88 0.82 -18.36
C SER A 96 -0.25 0.87 -17.34
N ASN A 97 -0.84 -0.27 -16.98
CA ASN A 97 -1.99 -0.36 -16.07
C ASN A 97 -1.68 -1.05 -14.74
N LEU A 98 -0.42 -1.41 -14.49
CA LEU A 98 0.00 -1.95 -13.20
C LEU A 98 0.22 -0.80 -12.22
N ARG A 99 -0.59 -0.73 -11.15
CA ARG A 99 -0.52 0.30 -10.12
C ARG A 99 0.02 -0.22 -8.81
N ARG A 100 -0.31 -1.46 -8.47
CA ARG A 100 0.06 -2.09 -7.20
C ARG A 100 0.60 -3.49 -7.45
N LEU A 101 1.81 -3.74 -6.98
CA LEU A 101 2.40 -5.08 -6.98
C LEU A 101 2.73 -5.51 -5.55
N VAL A 102 2.23 -6.68 -5.16
CA VAL A 102 2.42 -7.26 -3.83
C VAL A 102 2.86 -8.72 -3.97
N LEU A 103 4.15 -8.97 -3.76
CA LEU A 103 4.70 -10.31 -3.57
C LEU A 103 4.88 -10.55 -2.06
N SER A 104 3.99 -11.35 -1.47
CA SER A 104 3.98 -11.68 -0.04
C SER A 104 3.15 -12.96 0.17
N PRO A 105 3.46 -13.81 1.15
CA PRO A 105 4.56 -13.71 2.14
C PRO A 105 5.93 -14.06 1.55
N LEU A 106 6.99 -14.01 2.38
CA LEU A 106 8.39 -14.30 2.01
C LEU A 106 8.60 -15.63 1.26
N GLY A 107 7.74 -16.63 1.52
CA GLY A 107 7.78 -17.94 0.86
C GLY A 107 7.03 -18.04 -0.47
N SER A 108 6.36 -16.97 -0.91
CA SER A 108 5.70 -16.94 -2.22
C SER A 108 6.74 -16.97 -3.35
N CYS A 109 6.46 -17.76 -4.39
CA CYS A 109 7.36 -17.97 -5.53
C CYS A 109 8.81 -18.33 -5.09
N PRO A 110 9.02 -19.51 -4.47
CA PRO A 110 10.27 -19.84 -3.78
C PRO A 110 11.49 -19.97 -4.69
N ALA A 111 11.30 -20.05 -6.01
CA ALA A 111 12.36 -20.12 -7.00
C ALA A 111 12.62 -18.78 -7.71
N LEU A 112 11.88 -17.71 -7.40
CA LEU A 112 11.95 -16.45 -8.14
C LEU A 112 13.26 -15.73 -7.83
N THR A 113 14.10 -15.56 -8.84
CA THR A 113 15.44 -14.96 -8.73
C THR A 113 15.54 -13.57 -9.35
N ALA A 114 14.71 -13.25 -10.35
CA ALA A 114 14.67 -11.93 -10.96
C ALA A 114 13.22 -11.46 -11.18
N LEU A 115 12.97 -10.20 -10.83
CA LEU A 115 11.72 -9.50 -11.06
C LEU A 115 12.01 -8.20 -11.80
N ASP A 116 11.46 -8.05 -12.99
CA ASP A 116 11.61 -6.87 -13.84
C ASP A 116 10.26 -6.16 -14.00
N LEU A 117 10.18 -4.94 -13.48
CA LEU A 117 9.06 -4.02 -13.53
C LEU A 117 9.48 -2.68 -14.15
N GLY A 118 10.56 -2.67 -14.94
CA GLY A 118 11.08 -1.45 -15.54
C GLY A 118 10.04 -0.72 -16.39
N SER A 119 10.14 0.60 -16.44
CA SER A 119 9.32 1.48 -17.28
C SER A 119 7.81 1.36 -17.04
N CYS A 120 7.35 1.01 -15.84
CA CYS A 120 5.92 0.94 -15.51
C CYS A 120 5.40 2.34 -15.09
N PRO A 121 4.72 3.10 -15.97
CA PRO A 121 4.42 4.51 -15.74
C PRO A 121 3.39 4.74 -14.63
N SER A 122 2.53 3.75 -14.36
CA SER A 122 1.43 3.86 -13.40
C SER A 122 1.69 3.14 -12.08
N LEU A 123 2.86 2.51 -11.90
CA LEU A 123 3.16 1.74 -10.69
C LEU A 123 3.34 2.71 -9.52
N GLU A 124 2.44 2.68 -8.54
CA GLU A 124 2.41 3.59 -7.39
C GLU A 124 2.93 2.92 -6.10
N TYR A 125 2.68 1.62 -5.95
CA TYR A 125 3.00 0.86 -4.74
C TYR A 125 3.64 -0.49 -5.05
N LEU A 126 4.78 -0.72 -4.41
CA LEU A 126 5.54 -1.95 -4.50
C LEU A 126 5.80 -2.53 -3.10
N LEU A 127 5.37 -3.77 -2.89
CA LEU A 127 5.76 -4.60 -1.74
C LEU A 127 6.32 -5.92 -2.27
N VAL A 128 7.59 -6.19 -1.98
CA VAL A 128 8.26 -7.41 -2.41
C VAL A 128 8.91 -8.08 -1.21
N GLN A 129 8.40 -9.25 -0.84
CA GLN A 129 8.96 -10.13 0.16
C GLN A 129 9.34 -11.44 -0.51
N SER A 130 10.64 -11.74 -0.60
CA SER A 130 11.10 -13.00 -1.18
C SER A 130 12.40 -13.48 -0.56
N ALA A 131 12.48 -14.76 -0.24
CA ALA A 131 13.73 -15.38 0.22
C ALA A 131 14.75 -15.64 -0.91
N SER A 132 14.30 -15.72 -2.17
CA SER A 132 15.12 -16.18 -3.30
C SER A 132 15.50 -15.07 -4.29
N LEU A 133 14.85 -13.90 -4.21
CA LEU A 133 15.03 -12.83 -5.18
C LEU A 133 16.42 -12.21 -5.08
N LYS A 134 17.14 -12.17 -6.22
CA LYS A 134 18.50 -11.64 -6.33
C LYS A 134 18.58 -10.33 -7.11
N ALA A 135 17.67 -10.15 -8.08
CA ALA A 135 17.59 -8.95 -8.89
C ALA A 135 16.15 -8.41 -8.91
N LEU A 136 16.03 -7.11 -8.65
CA LEU A 136 14.78 -6.36 -8.78
C LEU A 136 15.04 -5.13 -9.63
N ASP A 137 14.35 -5.02 -10.75
CA ASP A 137 14.36 -3.84 -11.60
C ASP A 137 13.01 -3.12 -11.49
N VAL A 138 13.04 -1.88 -11.01
CA VAL A 138 11.92 -0.93 -10.99
C VAL A 138 12.32 0.40 -11.60
N SER A 139 13.30 0.39 -12.53
CA SER A 139 13.76 1.61 -13.18
C SER A 139 12.63 2.30 -13.95
N ASP A 140 12.73 3.61 -14.10
CA ASP A 140 11.81 4.43 -14.90
C ASP A 140 10.33 4.25 -14.52
N CYS A 141 10.05 4.09 -13.22
CA CYS A 141 8.70 4.08 -12.66
C CYS A 141 8.39 5.45 -12.03
N PRO A 142 8.01 6.48 -12.81
CA PRO A 142 7.86 7.85 -12.31
C PRO A 142 6.73 8.03 -11.29
N ALA A 143 5.71 7.16 -11.31
CA ALA A 143 4.60 7.20 -10.36
C ALA A 143 4.86 6.46 -9.05
N LEU A 144 5.99 5.73 -8.93
CA LEU A 144 6.25 4.86 -7.78
C LEU A 144 6.46 5.72 -6.54
N ALA A 145 5.47 5.72 -5.64
CA ALA A 145 5.49 6.54 -4.44
C ALA A 145 6.01 5.80 -3.22
N LYS A 146 5.77 4.48 -3.14
CA LYS A 146 6.16 3.65 -1.98
C LYS A 146 6.75 2.33 -2.43
N ALA A 147 7.98 2.05 -1.97
CA ALA A 147 8.66 0.78 -2.18
C ALA A 147 9.04 0.15 -0.84
N LEU A 148 8.55 -1.06 -0.59
CA LEU A 148 8.93 -1.90 0.54
C LEU A 148 9.54 -3.19 0.01
N VAL A 149 10.85 -3.35 0.18
CA VAL A 149 11.60 -4.49 -0.33
C VAL A 149 12.23 -5.22 0.85
N HIS A 150 11.78 -6.45 1.09
CA HIS A 150 12.34 -7.35 2.09
C HIS A 150 12.82 -8.62 1.38
N CYS A 151 14.07 -8.59 0.92
CA CYS A 151 14.66 -9.65 0.13
C CYS A 151 16.10 -9.89 0.62
N PRO A 152 16.31 -10.81 1.58
CA PRO A 152 17.63 -11.04 2.18
C PRO A 152 18.73 -11.38 1.17
N ALA A 153 18.38 -12.07 0.07
CA ALA A 153 19.31 -12.49 -0.97
C ALA A 153 19.48 -11.46 -2.12
N LEU A 154 18.94 -10.25 -2.00
CA LEU A 154 18.91 -9.28 -3.09
C LEU A 154 20.28 -8.63 -3.28
N THR A 155 20.94 -8.95 -4.40
CA THR A 155 22.26 -8.42 -4.74
C THR A 155 22.18 -7.17 -5.62
N ALA A 156 21.10 -7.00 -6.38
CA ALA A 156 20.92 -5.88 -7.31
C ALA A 156 19.50 -5.29 -7.22
N LEU A 157 19.43 -3.98 -7.01
CA LEU A 157 18.20 -3.19 -7.05
C LEU A 157 18.38 -2.01 -8.01
N ALA A 158 17.74 -2.07 -9.17
CA ALA A 158 17.69 -0.94 -10.11
C ALA A 158 16.44 -0.10 -9.82
N ALA A 159 16.65 1.14 -9.39
CA ALA A 159 15.58 2.08 -9.03
C ALA A 159 15.83 3.50 -9.60
N GLY A 160 16.62 3.60 -10.67
CA GLY A 160 16.85 4.85 -11.39
C GLY A 160 15.57 5.37 -12.04
N GLY A 161 15.40 6.68 -12.16
CA GLY A 161 14.22 7.28 -12.81
C GLY A 161 12.93 7.29 -11.99
N CYS A 162 12.95 6.81 -10.73
CA CYS A 162 11.79 6.82 -9.83
C CYS A 162 11.55 8.19 -9.16
N CYS A 163 11.29 9.24 -9.97
CA CYS A 163 11.15 10.62 -9.47
C CYS A 163 9.97 10.84 -8.50
N GLY A 164 8.96 9.97 -8.53
CA GLY A 164 7.81 9.97 -7.62
C GLY A 164 8.06 9.37 -6.23
N LEU A 165 9.21 8.74 -5.99
CA LEU A 165 9.43 7.93 -4.79
C LEU A 165 9.49 8.77 -3.53
N GLU A 166 8.49 8.62 -2.65
CA GLU A 166 8.38 9.34 -1.38
C GLU A 166 8.95 8.53 -0.23
N ARG A 167 8.72 7.21 -0.24
CA ARG A 167 9.09 6.31 0.85
C ARG A 167 9.71 5.03 0.32
N ALA A 168 10.91 4.72 0.80
CA ALA A 168 11.61 3.50 0.47
C ALA A 168 12.12 2.81 1.74
N ILE A 169 11.77 1.54 1.91
CA ILE A 169 12.29 0.68 2.98
C ILE A 169 12.91 -0.54 2.29
N VAL A 170 14.21 -0.74 2.48
CA VAL A 170 14.96 -1.84 1.85
C VAL A 170 15.68 -2.65 2.92
N TRP A 171 15.35 -3.94 2.98
CA TRP A 171 16.01 -4.98 3.75
C TRP A 171 16.66 -5.98 2.79
N SER A 172 17.99 -6.04 2.80
CA SER A 172 18.77 -7.05 2.08
C SER A 172 20.11 -7.27 2.78
N ASP A 173 20.54 -8.51 2.94
CA ASP A 173 21.84 -8.83 3.54
C ASP A 173 22.97 -8.81 2.49
N ALA A 174 22.64 -8.80 1.20
CA ALA A 174 23.57 -8.99 0.09
C ALA A 174 23.65 -7.80 -0.89
N LEU A 175 22.90 -6.72 -0.66
CA LEU A 175 22.84 -5.58 -1.58
C LEU A 175 24.12 -4.74 -1.44
N ALA A 176 24.91 -4.65 -2.52
CA ALA A 176 26.19 -3.95 -2.53
C ALA A 176 26.09 -2.49 -2.98
N GLU A 177 25.18 -2.19 -3.90
CA GLU A 177 25.03 -0.86 -4.50
C GLU A 177 23.55 -0.46 -4.59
N LEU A 178 23.29 0.82 -4.34
CA LEU A 178 21.96 1.42 -4.47
C LEU A 178 22.07 2.86 -4.99
N ASP A 179 21.43 3.12 -6.13
CA ASP A 179 21.28 4.46 -6.68
C ASP A 179 19.81 4.89 -6.71
N LEU A 180 19.51 5.92 -5.92
CA LEU A 180 18.21 6.59 -5.82
C LEU A 180 18.35 8.10 -6.15
N SER A 181 19.45 8.52 -6.79
CA SER A 181 19.74 9.95 -7.06
C SER A 181 18.62 10.68 -7.82
N ALA A 182 17.85 9.96 -8.65
CA ALA A 182 16.71 10.49 -9.39
C ALA A 182 15.43 10.68 -8.55
N SER A 183 15.36 10.13 -7.34
CA SER A 183 14.17 10.12 -6.47
C SER A 183 13.99 11.44 -5.71
N THR A 184 13.77 12.54 -6.44
CA THR A 184 13.76 13.91 -5.89
C THR A 184 12.65 14.19 -4.86
N ARG A 185 11.62 13.34 -4.78
CA ARG A 185 10.51 13.45 -3.82
C ARG A 185 10.71 12.61 -2.55
N LEU A 186 11.88 12.01 -2.34
CA LEU A 186 12.11 11.10 -1.22
C LEU A 186 12.06 11.84 0.12
N VAL A 187 11.11 11.43 0.98
CA VAL A 187 10.90 11.98 2.33
C VAL A 187 11.38 11.02 3.41
N GLN A 188 11.26 9.71 3.16
CA GLN A 188 11.65 8.67 4.11
C GLN A 188 12.43 7.57 3.42
N LEU A 189 13.62 7.29 3.95
CA LEU A 189 14.49 6.22 3.49
C LEU A 189 14.99 5.42 4.68
N GLU A 190 14.68 4.13 4.70
CA GLU A 190 15.19 3.19 5.70
C GLU A 190 15.93 2.06 4.99
N LEU A 191 17.24 1.97 5.27
CA LEU A 191 18.11 0.97 4.67
C LEU A 191 18.65 0.06 5.77
N HIS A 192 18.30 -1.21 5.68
CA HIS A 192 18.81 -2.28 6.51
C HIS A 192 19.62 -3.21 5.63
N CYS A 193 20.78 -2.71 5.18
CA CYS A 193 21.64 -3.38 4.22
C CYS A 193 23.10 -3.37 4.71
N PRO A 194 23.56 -4.39 5.46
CA PRO A 194 24.90 -4.41 6.04
C PRO A 194 26.02 -4.50 4.99
N ALA A 195 25.74 -5.07 3.82
CA ALA A 195 26.70 -5.22 2.72
C ALA A 195 26.81 -4.00 1.79
N LEU A 196 26.07 -2.92 2.07
CA LEU A 196 25.93 -1.79 1.17
C LEU A 196 27.18 -0.91 1.17
N ALA A 197 27.92 -0.92 0.06
CA ALA A 197 29.17 -0.18 -0.11
C ALA A 197 28.96 1.16 -0.81
N VAL A 198 28.05 1.22 -1.79
CA VAL A 198 27.79 2.43 -2.58
C VAL A 198 26.33 2.83 -2.44
N THR A 199 26.10 4.05 -1.97
CA THR A 199 24.77 4.66 -1.93
C THR A 199 24.80 6.03 -2.58
N ARG A 200 23.83 6.28 -3.48
CA ARG A 200 23.56 7.60 -4.05
C ARG A 200 22.13 7.95 -3.75
N VAL A 201 21.92 8.90 -2.85
CA VAL A 201 20.58 9.34 -2.42
C VAL A 201 20.47 10.86 -2.61
N PRO A 202 19.28 11.38 -2.96
CA PRO A 202 19.07 12.80 -3.08
C PRO A 202 19.07 13.44 -1.68
N LEU A 203 19.21 14.77 -1.62
CA LEU A 203 19.06 15.51 -0.37
C LEU A 203 17.64 15.32 0.15
N ILE A 204 17.48 14.53 1.21
CA ILE A 204 16.20 14.34 1.88
C ILE A 204 15.97 15.58 2.75
N PRO A 205 14.96 16.42 2.48
CA PRO A 205 14.70 17.59 3.30
C PRO A 205 14.34 17.12 4.72
N ALA A 206 15.18 17.48 5.68
CA ALA A 206 14.92 17.19 7.08
C ALA A 206 13.59 17.84 7.48
N LYS A 207 12.68 17.06 8.09
CA LYS A 207 11.46 17.60 8.68
C LYS A 207 11.86 18.76 9.60
N PRO A 208 11.41 20.00 9.37
CA PRO A 208 11.77 21.10 10.25
C PRO A 208 11.33 20.71 11.66
N ALA A 209 12.29 20.70 12.59
CA ALA A 209 12.00 20.46 13.98
C ALA A 209 10.90 21.45 14.38
N ALA A 210 9.79 20.94 14.91
CA ALA A 210 8.70 21.80 15.36
C ALA A 210 9.30 22.81 16.33
N ALA A 211 9.42 24.07 15.91
CA ALA A 211 9.95 25.13 16.74
C ALA A 211 9.03 25.19 17.97
N ARG A 212 9.59 24.91 19.16
CA ARG A 212 8.84 25.13 20.39
C ARG A 212 8.46 26.62 20.39
N PRO A 213 7.18 26.97 20.59
CA PRO A 213 6.80 28.37 20.65
C PRO A 213 7.64 29.05 21.73
N VAL A 214 8.33 30.14 21.34
CA VAL A 214 9.23 30.91 22.21
C VAL A 214 8.44 31.66 23.30
N HIS A 215 7.14 31.87 23.07
CA HIS A 215 6.25 32.53 24.01
C HIS A 215 5.56 31.53 24.95
N ALA A 216 5.24 31.98 26.17
CA ALA A 216 4.44 31.21 27.11
C ALA A 216 3.13 30.73 26.45
N PRO A 217 2.65 29.51 26.76
CA PRO A 217 1.40 29.03 26.19
C PRO A 217 0.27 29.99 26.58
N ILE A 218 -0.63 30.30 25.64
CA ILE A 218 -1.80 31.17 25.88
C ILE A 218 -2.58 30.74 27.13
N ALA A 219 -2.59 29.44 27.44
CA ALA A 219 -3.17 28.89 28.66
C ALA A 219 -2.54 29.41 29.96
N ALA A 220 -1.25 29.74 29.99
CA ALA A 220 -0.59 30.36 31.15
C ALA A 220 -1.08 31.80 31.35
N MET A 221 -1.11 32.60 30.28
CA MET A 221 -1.63 33.97 30.32
C MET A 221 -3.12 34.01 30.70
N LEU A 222 -3.93 33.08 30.19
CA LEU A 222 -5.35 32.98 30.57
C LEU A 222 -5.53 32.59 32.04
N ARG A 223 -4.65 31.76 32.62
CA ARG A 223 -4.70 31.43 34.05
C ARG A 223 -4.32 32.61 34.92
N GLU A 224 -3.33 33.41 34.51
CA GLU A 224 -2.97 34.66 35.19
C GLU A 224 -4.13 35.66 35.17
N ASN A 225 -4.71 35.92 33.99
CA ASN A 225 -5.88 36.78 33.86
C ASN A 225 -7.07 36.32 34.73
N ALA A 226 -7.32 35.01 34.80
CA ALA A 226 -8.38 34.45 35.64
C ALA A 226 -8.10 34.62 37.14
N ARG A 227 -6.83 34.52 37.56
CA ARG A 227 -6.43 34.77 38.95
C ARG A 227 -6.61 36.24 39.32
N ASP A 228 -6.18 37.14 38.46
CA ASP A 228 -6.30 38.58 38.70
C ASP A 228 -7.77 39.02 38.73
N ALA A 229 -8.59 38.49 37.82
CA ALA A 229 -10.04 38.71 37.83
C ALA A 229 -10.70 38.18 39.11
N ALA A 230 -10.29 37.00 39.59
CA ALA A 230 -10.79 36.43 40.83
C ALA A 230 -10.38 37.26 42.06
N ALA A 231 -9.14 37.75 42.11
CA ALA A 231 -8.65 38.63 43.17
C ALA A 231 -9.43 39.96 43.21
N ALA A 232 -9.60 40.62 42.05
CA ALA A 232 -10.37 41.85 41.95
C ALA A 232 -11.84 41.67 42.38
N ALA A 233 -12.46 40.54 42.01
CA ALA A 233 -13.83 40.21 42.42
C ALA A 233 -13.93 39.96 43.94
N ALA A 234 -12.92 39.31 44.54
CA ALA A 234 -12.87 39.08 45.98
C ALA A 234 -12.74 40.41 46.74
N GLU A 235 -11.85 41.32 46.30
CA GLU A 235 -11.72 42.65 46.88
C GLU A 235 -12.98 43.50 46.75
N ALA A 236 -13.66 43.43 45.59
CA ALA A 236 -14.92 44.15 45.39
C ALA A 236 -16.00 43.67 46.37
N ARG A 237 -16.10 42.35 46.57
CA ARG A 237 -17.03 41.74 47.51
C ARG A 237 -16.69 42.09 48.97
N GLU A 238 -15.41 42.18 49.31
CA GLU A 238 -14.99 42.65 50.63
C GLU A 238 -15.32 44.13 50.84
N ARG A 239 -15.14 44.98 49.82
CA ARG A 239 -15.54 46.40 49.85
C ARG A 239 -17.06 46.54 50.04
N GLU A 240 -17.86 45.74 49.34
CA GLU A 240 -19.31 45.70 49.53
C GLU A 240 -19.72 45.23 50.93
N TRP A 241 -19.03 44.22 51.48
CA TRP A 241 -19.29 43.74 52.84
C TRP A 241 -18.93 44.78 53.91
N ARG A 242 -17.80 45.49 53.73
CA ARG A 242 -17.35 46.55 54.63
C ARG A 242 -18.15 47.85 54.46
N ALA A 243 -18.92 48.01 53.38
CA ALA A 243 -19.80 49.15 53.22
C ALA A 243 -20.88 49.13 54.31
N PRO A 244 -21.20 50.28 54.93
CA PRO A 244 -22.20 50.34 55.99
C PRO A 244 -23.56 49.86 55.45
N ARG A 245 -24.06 48.75 55.98
CA ARG A 245 -25.41 48.26 55.66
C ARG A 245 -26.41 49.31 56.12
N ALA A 246 -27.15 49.91 55.17
CA ALA A 246 -28.32 50.72 55.49
C ALA A 246 -29.26 49.91 56.40
N ALA A 247 -29.68 50.54 57.50
CA ALA A 247 -30.35 49.93 58.64
C ALA A 247 -31.39 48.88 58.21
N SER A 248 -31.12 47.61 58.56
CA SER A 248 -32.12 46.55 58.56
C SER A 248 -33.20 46.92 59.58
N ALA A 249 -34.27 47.57 59.11
CA ALA A 249 -35.45 47.87 59.91
C ALA A 249 -36.15 46.56 60.31
N ILE A 250 -35.76 46.01 61.46
CA ILE A 250 -36.53 44.98 62.12
C ILE A 250 -37.80 45.68 62.65
N ALA A 251 -38.94 45.40 62.02
CA ALA A 251 -40.23 45.97 62.44
C ALA A 251 -40.55 45.57 63.89
N PRO A 252 -41.00 46.50 64.75
CA PRO A 252 -41.26 46.20 66.15
C PRO A 252 -42.47 45.26 66.30
N ALA A 253 -42.27 44.15 67.02
CA ALA A 253 -43.31 43.16 67.28
C ALA A 253 -44.40 43.74 68.21
N TYR A 254 -45.64 43.76 67.71
CA TYR A 254 -46.84 44.16 68.44
C TYR A 254 -47.13 43.18 69.60
N ARG A 255 -47.11 43.67 70.85
CA ARG A 255 -47.66 42.95 72.01
C ARG A 255 -49.04 43.52 72.36
N PRO A 256 -50.12 42.74 72.32
CA PRO A 256 -51.42 43.21 72.80
C PRO A 256 -51.41 43.36 74.32
N VAL A 257 -52.10 44.40 74.82
CA VAL A 257 -52.34 44.65 76.24
C VAL A 257 -53.41 43.67 76.72
N ALA A 258 -53.15 42.96 77.81
CA ALA A 258 -54.17 42.22 78.55
C ALA A 258 -54.74 43.10 79.66
N THR A 259 -56.06 43.15 79.76
CA THR A 259 -56.83 43.50 80.96
C THR A 259 -57.30 42.22 81.62
#